data_AF-A0A0D6JNB0-F1
#
_entry.id   AF-A0A0D6JNB0-F1
#
_cell.length_a   1.000
_cell.length_b   1.000
_cell.length_c   1.000
_cell.angle_alpha   90.00
_cell.angle_beta   90.00
_cell.angle_gamma   90.00
#
_symmetry.space_group_name_H-M   'P 1'
#
loop_
_entity.id
_entity.type
_entity.pdbx_description
1 polymer ?
#
loop_
_entity_poly.entity_id
_entity_poly.type
_entity_poly.pdbx_seq_one_letter_code
_entity_poly.pdbx_strand_id
1 'polypeptide(L)'
;MTELGELGLSNYEEKAYRTLLVTGAATAATISDASGVPNGRVYDVLNGLRARRLVRAQSAQPTRYVAVTPAAAVERLLAERAAELREEWTRYRDVADAVRSNLLPTPPADGSVWLGRLGGDEMRTAMHEHVRSATESVSAAVGPPYERASWETLRTEFDAFFEGARDDLDVSLLLSDPVLDSLPDEFRELVASKPQTVRVRCLPSLPVSFDVVDGTVASVDIPHPQSAADRFGVVVVTDAGVVAEFDRQFGGLWGDAVPLFE
;
A
#
# COMPACT_ATOMS: atom_id res chain seq x y z
N MET A 1 17.82 -28.44 -25.92
CA MET A 1 18.70 -27.35 -26.37
C MET A 1 20.12 -27.72 -25.99
N THR A 2 21.12 -27.17 -26.68
CA THR A 2 22.54 -27.39 -26.40
C THR A 2 23.05 -26.36 -25.39
N GLU A 3 24.16 -26.65 -24.69
CA GLU A 3 24.73 -25.75 -23.67
C GLU A 3 25.07 -24.35 -24.22
N LEU A 4 25.66 -24.26 -25.42
CA LEU A 4 25.93 -22.97 -26.07
C LEU A 4 24.64 -22.32 -26.61
N GLY A 5 23.63 -23.11 -26.90
CA GLY A 5 22.30 -22.63 -27.26
C GLY A 5 21.58 -21.94 -26.11
N GLU A 6 21.76 -22.43 -24.88
CA GLU A 6 21.26 -21.76 -23.66
C GLU A 6 21.96 -20.42 -23.42
N LEU A 7 23.21 -20.29 -23.84
CA LEU A 7 23.97 -19.04 -23.83
C LEU A 7 23.71 -18.16 -25.09
N GLY A 8 22.69 -18.50 -25.89
CA GLY A 8 22.17 -17.66 -26.95
C GLY A 8 22.77 -17.90 -28.34
N LEU A 9 23.58 -18.95 -28.58
CA LEU A 9 23.94 -19.33 -29.94
C LEU A 9 22.77 -20.01 -30.66
N SER A 10 22.57 -19.70 -31.94
CA SER A 10 21.73 -20.52 -32.79
C SER A 10 22.39 -21.88 -33.08
N ASN A 11 21.58 -22.87 -33.48
CA ASN A 11 22.08 -24.21 -33.84
C ASN A 11 23.16 -24.16 -34.95
N TYR A 12 23.03 -23.25 -35.91
CA TYR A 12 24.03 -23.09 -36.97
C TYR A 12 25.32 -22.43 -36.48
N GLU A 13 25.22 -21.42 -35.61
CA GLU A 13 26.39 -20.78 -34.99
C GLU A 13 27.17 -21.74 -34.11
N GLU A 14 26.48 -22.56 -33.33
CA GLU A 14 27.15 -23.58 -32.53
C GLU A 14 27.87 -24.61 -33.39
N LYS A 15 27.22 -25.12 -34.45
CA LYS A 15 27.86 -26.07 -35.37
C LYS A 15 29.12 -25.47 -36.01
N ALA A 16 29.02 -24.26 -36.55
CA ALA A 16 30.17 -23.58 -37.15
C ALA A 16 31.30 -23.32 -36.14
N TYR A 17 30.96 -22.88 -34.93
CA TYR A 17 31.94 -22.63 -33.87
C TYR A 17 32.65 -23.92 -33.42
N ARG A 18 31.91 -25.00 -33.18
CA ARG A 18 32.49 -26.32 -32.83
C ARG A 18 33.37 -26.87 -33.95
N THR A 19 32.94 -26.76 -35.21
CA THR A 19 33.75 -27.16 -36.36
C THR A 19 35.07 -26.39 -36.42
N LEU A 20 35.07 -25.10 -36.12
CA LEU A 20 36.29 -24.28 -36.07
C LEU A 20 37.21 -24.64 -34.90
N LEU A 21 36.69 -25.12 -33.77
CA LEU A 21 37.51 -25.63 -32.66
C LEU A 21 38.26 -26.92 -33.02
N VAL A 22 37.67 -27.76 -33.89
CA VAL A 22 38.27 -29.03 -34.32
C VAL A 22 39.21 -28.83 -35.50
N THR A 23 38.77 -28.09 -36.51
CA THR A 23 39.51 -27.94 -37.79
C THR A 23 40.56 -26.83 -37.74
N GLY A 24 40.50 -25.94 -36.75
CA GLY A 24 41.35 -24.76 -36.68
C GLY A 24 40.94 -23.70 -37.70
N ALA A 25 41.91 -22.95 -38.24
CA ALA A 25 41.63 -21.87 -39.17
C ALA A 25 41.14 -22.40 -40.54
N ALA A 26 39.87 -22.16 -40.88
CA ALA A 26 39.23 -22.74 -42.06
C ALA A 26 38.50 -21.68 -42.91
N THR A 27 38.30 -21.96 -44.20
CA THR A 27 37.53 -21.07 -45.11
C THR A 27 36.02 -21.28 -44.91
N ALA A 28 35.20 -20.30 -45.32
CA ALA A 28 33.74 -20.43 -45.23
C ALA A 28 33.19 -21.68 -45.93
N ALA A 29 33.75 -22.05 -47.10
CA ALA A 29 33.38 -23.27 -47.81
C ALA A 29 33.72 -24.53 -46.98
N THR A 30 34.95 -24.61 -46.47
CA THR A 30 35.39 -25.72 -45.61
C THR A 30 34.52 -25.85 -44.35
N ILE A 31 34.13 -24.72 -43.76
CA ILE A 31 33.27 -24.69 -42.57
C ILE A 31 31.87 -25.17 -42.93
N SER A 32 31.30 -24.74 -44.07
CA SER A 32 29.98 -25.19 -44.54
C SER A 32 29.95 -26.72 -44.70
N ASP A 33 30.95 -27.26 -45.41
CA ASP A 33 31.05 -28.70 -45.68
C ASP A 33 31.21 -29.52 -44.39
N ALA A 34 32.07 -29.08 -43.47
CA ALA A 34 32.38 -29.82 -42.24
C ALA A 34 31.35 -29.63 -41.11
N SER A 35 30.60 -28.53 -41.10
CA SER A 35 29.59 -28.24 -40.06
C SER A 35 28.16 -28.64 -40.46
N GLY A 36 27.91 -28.89 -41.75
CA GLY A 36 26.57 -29.08 -42.29
C GLY A 36 25.72 -27.81 -42.29
N VAL A 37 26.33 -26.63 -42.06
CA VAL A 37 25.66 -25.34 -42.24
C VAL A 37 25.56 -25.05 -43.74
N PRO A 38 24.38 -24.75 -44.30
CA PRO A 38 24.24 -24.50 -45.74
C PRO A 38 25.13 -23.36 -46.25
N ASN A 39 25.68 -23.49 -47.46
CA ASN A 39 26.54 -22.47 -48.09
C ASN A 39 25.89 -21.09 -48.15
N GLY A 40 24.57 -21.02 -48.40
CA GLY A 40 23.83 -19.75 -48.42
C GLY A 40 23.71 -19.07 -47.05
N ARG A 41 24.04 -19.74 -45.95
CA ARG A 41 23.91 -19.25 -44.57
C ARG A 41 25.24 -19.14 -43.83
N VAL A 42 26.31 -19.77 -44.33
CA VAL A 42 27.59 -19.86 -43.60
C VAL A 42 28.22 -18.48 -43.36
N TYR A 43 28.08 -17.54 -44.31
CA TYR A 43 28.58 -16.18 -44.14
C TYR A 43 27.80 -15.41 -43.08
N ASP A 44 26.48 -15.52 -43.05
CA ASP A 44 25.64 -14.88 -42.02
C ASP A 44 25.99 -15.41 -40.62
N VAL A 45 26.15 -16.72 -40.52
CA VAL A 45 26.55 -17.40 -39.27
C VAL A 45 27.94 -16.92 -38.81
N LEU A 46 28.92 -16.89 -39.71
CA LEU A 46 30.26 -16.40 -39.38
C LEU A 46 30.28 -14.91 -39.05
N ASN A 47 29.43 -14.11 -39.69
CA ASN A 47 29.26 -12.69 -39.36
C ASN A 47 28.62 -12.52 -37.97
N GLY A 48 27.60 -13.30 -37.62
CA GLY A 48 26.98 -13.32 -36.28
C GLY A 48 27.99 -13.70 -35.20
N LEU A 49 28.70 -14.82 -35.39
CA LEU A 49 29.80 -15.22 -34.52
C LEU A 49 30.88 -14.14 -34.42
N ARG A 50 31.20 -13.44 -35.51
CA ARG A 50 32.21 -12.36 -35.51
C ARG A 50 31.72 -11.12 -34.77
N ALA A 51 30.45 -10.74 -34.94
CA ALA A 51 29.83 -9.62 -34.23
C ALA A 51 29.88 -9.84 -32.71
N ARG A 52 29.61 -11.07 -32.28
CA ARG A 52 29.74 -11.53 -30.88
C ARG A 52 31.18 -11.82 -30.46
N ARG A 53 32.15 -11.56 -31.36
CA ARG A 53 33.59 -11.76 -31.18
C ARG A 53 33.97 -13.20 -30.86
N LEU A 54 33.20 -14.20 -31.27
CA LEU A 54 33.46 -15.62 -31.01
C LEU A 54 34.37 -16.25 -32.07
N VAL A 55 34.48 -15.60 -33.24
CA VAL A 55 35.43 -15.95 -34.29
C VAL A 55 36.19 -14.71 -34.77
N ARG A 56 37.38 -14.90 -35.31
CA ARG A 56 38.19 -13.86 -35.96
C ARG A 56 38.42 -14.24 -37.42
N ALA A 57 38.35 -13.26 -38.31
CA ALA A 57 38.77 -13.42 -39.69
C ALA A 57 40.28 -13.15 -39.79
N GLN A 58 40.99 -13.99 -40.54
CA GLN A 58 42.38 -13.81 -40.91
C GLN A 58 42.43 -13.34 -42.36
N SER A 59 43.22 -12.30 -42.61
CA SER A 59 43.47 -11.74 -43.94
C SER A 59 44.36 -12.69 -44.76
N ALA A 60 43.75 -13.79 -45.23
CA ALA A 60 44.31 -14.75 -46.18
C ALA A 60 43.43 -14.77 -47.43
N GLN A 61 43.94 -15.25 -48.56
CA GLN A 61 43.16 -15.41 -49.79
C GLN A 61 43.06 -16.90 -50.14
N PRO A 62 41.88 -17.54 -50.01
CA PRO A 62 40.60 -17.01 -49.49
C PRO A 62 40.59 -16.79 -47.96
N THR A 63 39.70 -15.91 -47.48
CA THR A 63 39.56 -15.54 -46.05
C THR A 63 39.37 -16.77 -45.18
N ARG A 64 40.14 -16.84 -44.09
CA ARG A 64 40.02 -17.91 -43.09
C ARG A 64 39.43 -17.38 -41.80
N TYR A 65 38.66 -18.20 -41.12
CA TYR A 65 38.07 -17.91 -39.82
C TYR A 65 38.70 -18.81 -38.78
N VAL A 66 38.95 -18.26 -37.59
CA VAL A 66 39.48 -19.00 -36.45
C VAL A 66 38.59 -18.75 -35.23
N ALA A 67 38.26 -19.83 -34.51
CA ALA A 67 37.51 -19.74 -33.27
C ALA A 67 38.33 -19.06 -32.18
N VAL A 68 37.65 -18.24 -31.37
CA VAL A 68 38.17 -17.84 -30.05
C VAL A 68 38.11 -19.05 -29.11
N THR A 69 38.99 -19.10 -28.12
CA THR A 69 39.03 -20.20 -27.16
C THR A 69 37.68 -20.41 -26.45
N PRO A 70 37.31 -21.65 -26.11
CA PRO A 70 36.04 -21.94 -25.44
C PRO A 70 35.82 -21.13 -24.17
N ALA A 71 36.85 -20.97 -23.34
CA ALA A 71 36.76 -20.17 -22.11
C ALA A 71 36.36 -18.72 -22.40
N ALA A 72 37.02 -18.06 -23.36
CA ALA A 72 36.70 -16.67 -23.70
C ALA A 72 35.36 -16.54 -24.46
N ALA A 73 34.94 -17.56 -25.20
CA ALA A 73 33.63 -17.58 -25.83
C ALA A 73 32.52 -17.71 -24.80
N VAL A 74 32.64 -18.64 -23.85
CA VAL A 74 31.66 -18.84 -22.77
C VAL A 74 31.53 -17.59 -21.91
N GLU A 75 32.65 -16.96 -21.50
CA GLU A 75 32.62 -15.71 -20.73
C GLU A 75 31.87 -14.58 -21.46
N ARG A 76 32.07 -14.47 -22.78
CA ARG A 76 31.37 -13.46 -23.60
C ARG A 76 29.89 -13.73 -23.70
N LEU A 77 29.53 -14.98 -24.01
CA LEU A 77 28.13 -15.39 -24.13
C LEU A 77 27.39 -15.25 -22.79
N LEU A 78 28.05 -15.60 -21.68
CA LEU A 78 27.49 -15.45 -20.34
C LEU A 78 27.30 -13.98 -19.97
N ALA A 79 28.27 -13.12 -20.27
CA ALA A 79 28.16 -11.68 -20.01
C ALA A 79 27.04 -11.03 -20.84
N GLU A 80 26.89 -11.42 -22.11
CA GLU A 80 25.81 -11.01 -23.01
C GLU A 80 24.45 -11.46 -22.44
N ARG A 81 24.31 -12.75 -22.11
CA ARG A 81 23.07 -13.29 -21.53
C ARG A 81 22.69 -12.64 -20.20
N ALA A 82 23.68 -12.38 -19.34
CA ALA A 82 23.45 -11.69 -18.07
C ALA A 82 23.02 -10.24 -18.28
N ALA A 83 23.47 -9.56 -19.33
CA ALA A 83 23.03 -8.21 -19.66
C ALA A 83 21.59 -8.19 -20.15
N GLU A 84 21.24 -9.09 -21.08
CA GLU A 84 19.86 -9.26 -21.55
C GLU A 84 18.88 -9.53 -20.41
N LEU A 85 19.22 -10.46 -19.50
CA LEU A 85 18.38 -10.78 -18.34
C LEU A 85 18.23 -9.59 -17.38
N ARG A 86 19.27 -8.77 -17.21
CA ARG A 86 19.20 -7.55 -16.38
C ARG A 86 18.29 -6.49 -17.00
N GLU A 87 18.35 -6.30 -18.32
CA GLU A 87 17.46 -5.39 -19.03
C GLU A 87 16.01 -5.86 -18.96
N GLU A 88 15.77 -7.16 -19.20
CA GLU A 88 14.44 -7.75 -19.12
C GLU A 88 13.86 -7.66 -17.69
N TRP A 89 14.68 -7.93 -16.67
CA TRP A 89 14.30 -7.76 -15.27
C TRP A 89 13.93 -6.31 -14.95
N THR A 90 14.73 -5.34 -15.41
CA THR A 90 14.46 -3.92 -15.21
C THR A 90 13.13 -3.52 -15.83
N ARG A 91 12.88 -3.95 -17.08
CA ARG A 91 11.59 -3.73 -17.76
C ARG A 91 10.41 -4.33 -16.98
N TYR A 92 10.53 -5.56 -16.48
CA TYR A 92 9.46 -6.19 -15.70
C TYR A 92 9.24 -5.50 -14.35
N ARG A 93 10.31 -5.00 -13.73
CA ARG A 93 10.22 -4.19 -12.52
C ARG A 93 9.46 -2.90 -12.78
N ASP A 94 9.77 -2.17 -13.85
CA ASP A 94 9.07 -0.94 -14.21
C ASP A 94 7.57 -1.20 -14.47
N VAL A 95 7.24 -2.31 -15.13
CA VAL A 95 5.84 -2.74 -15.32
C VAL A 95 5.18 -3.06 -13.97
N ALA A 96 5.85 -3.78 -13.07
CA ALA A 96 5.31 -4.11 -11.76
C ALA A 96 5.09 -2.86 -10.90
N ASP A 97 6.01 -1.90 -10.96
CA ASP A 97 5.91 -0.64 -10.23
C ASP A 97 4.78 0.24 -10.81
N ALA A 98 4.62 0.28 -12.15
CA ALA A 98 3.49 0.94 -12.80
C ALA A 98 2.14 0.28 -12.45
N VAL A 99 2.08 -1.04 -12.31
CA VAL A 99 0.88 -1.73 -11.83
C VAL A 99 0.62 -1.34 -10.39
N ARG A 100 1.62 -1.39 -9.50
CA ARG A 100 1.49 -0.99 -8.08
C ARG A 100 1.06 0.44 -7.89
N SER A 101 1.61 1.38 -8.66
CA SER A 101 1.21 2.79 -8.61
C SER A 101 -0.21 3.02 -9.14
N ASN A 102 -0.76 2.06 -9.89
CA ASN A 102 -2.14 2.06 -10.38
C ASN A 102 -3.06 1.11 -9.58
N LEU A 103 -2.55 0.44 -8.54
CA LEU A 103 -3.41 -0.23 -7.58
C LEU A 103 -3.99 0.85 -6.66
N LEU A 104 -5.27 0.71 -6.32
CA LEU A 104 -5.86 1.44 -5.20
C LEU A 104 -4.93 1.28 -3.98
N PRO A 105 -4.89 2.24 -3.03
CA PRO A 105 -4.28 1.98 -1.73
C PRO A 105 -4.77 0.64 -1.17
N THR A 106 -3.97 0.04 -0.29
CA THR A 106 -4.23 -1.23 0.42
C THR A 106 -5.72 -1.53 0.55
N PRO A 107 -6.20 -2.75 0.25
CA PRO A 107 -7.63 -3.08 0.31
C PRO A 107 -8.25 -2.46 1.57
N PRO A 108 -9.41 -1.78 1.44
CA PRO A 108 -9.94 -0.95 2.50
C PRO A 108 -9.98 -1.76 3.79
N ALA A 109 -9.46 -1.17 4.87
CA ALA A 109 -9.63 -1.68 6.22
C ALA A 109 -11.08 -2.14 6.41
N ASP A 110 -11.29 -3.29 7.05
CA ASP A 110 -12.63 -3.81 7.33
C ASP A 110 -13.42 -2.73 8.08
N GLY A 111 -14.29 -2.07 7.33
CA GLY A 111 -14.94 -0.83 7.71
C GLY A 111 -16.37 -0.81 7.21
N SER A 112 -17.28 -0.42 8.09
CA SER A 112 -18.71 -0.32 7.80
C SER A 112 -19.12 1.15 7.79
N VAL A 113 -19.94 1.54 6.82
CA VAL A 113 -20.54 2.87 6.79
C VAL A 113 -21.99 2.77 7.22
N TRP A 114 -22.34 3.49 8.27
CA TRP A 114 -23.69 3.59 8.80
C TRP A 114 -24.26 4.95 8.45
N LEU A 115 -25.29 4.98 7.60
CA LEU A 115 -25.96 6.22 7.23
C LEU A 115 -26.98 6.60 8.29
N GLY A 116 -26.97 7.86 8.70
CA GLY A 116 -27.88 8.33 9.74
C GLY A 116 -27.61 9.77 10.11
N ARG A 117 -28.63 10.40 10.70
CA ARG A 117 -28.61 11.78 11.16
C ARG A 117 -28.24 11.84 12.64
N LEU A 118 -27.74 12.99 13.07
CA LEU A 118 -27.51 13.26 14.49
C LEU A 118 -28.84 13.18 15.26
N GLY A 119 -28.87 12.40 16.34
CA GLY A 119 -30.05 12.11 17.15
C GLY A 119 -31.12 11.25 16.47
N GLY A 120 -30.86 10.72 15.26
CA GLY A 120 -31.78 9.82 14.57
C GLY A 120 -31.81 8.43 15.23
N ASP A 121 -32.97 7.77 15.22
CA ASP A 121 -33.15 6.47 15.88
C ASP A 121 -32.21 5.38 15.38
N GLU A 122 -31.93 5.35 14.06
CA GLU A 122 -31.00 4.38 13.47
C GLU A 122 -29.58 4.56 14.01
N MET A 123 -29.15 5.81 14.11
CA MET A 123 -27.81 6.14 14.56
C MET A 123 -27.65 6.00 16.06
N ARG A 124 -28.71 6.31 16.82
CA ARG A 124 -28.79 6.04 18.24
C ARG A 124 -28.62 4.55 18.52
N THR A 125 -29.33 3.71 17.77
CA THR A 125 -29.21 2.24 17.88
C THR A 125 -27.79 1.77 17.55
N ALA A 126 -27.18 2.32 16.49
CA ALA A 126 -25.81 1.99 16.12
C ALA A 126 -24.80 2.42 17.21
N MET A 127 -24.95 3.62 17.77
CA MET A 127 -24.12 4.14 18.87
C MET A 127 -24.24 3.26 20.13
N HIS A 128 -25.47 2.87 20.50
CA HIS A 128 -25.68 1.96 21.63
C HIS A 128 -24.95 0.63 21.44
N GLU A 129 -25.11 -0.04 20.29
CA GLU A 129 -24.41 -1.31 20.05
C GLU A 129 -22.89 -1.14 20.00
N HIS A 130 -22.41 -0.01 19.47
CA HIS A 130 -21.00 0.33 19.41
C HIS A 130 -20.40 0.46 20.83
N VAL A 131 -20.98 1.31 21.67
CA VAL A 131 -20.49 1.59 23.03
C VAL A 131 -20.72 0.40 23.97
N ARG A 132 -21.76 -0.41 23.75
CA ARG A 132 -22.03 -1.63 24.55
C ARG A 132 -20.92 -2.66 24.47
N SER A 133 -20.12 -2.64 23.40
CA SER A 133 -18.95 -3.51 23.26
C SER A 133 -17.75 -3.04 24.07
N ALA A 134 -17.75 -1.81 24.58
CA ALA A 134 -16.68 -1.25 25.40
C ALA A 134 -16.58 -1.96 26.75
N THR A 135 -15.35 -2.28 27.14
CA THR A 135 -15.02 -3.04 28.36
C THR A 135 -14.03 -2.32 29.25
N GLU A 136 -13.17 -1.47 28.70
CA GLU A 136 -12.10 -0.80 29.45
C GLU A 136 -12.20 0.73 29.33
N SER A 137 -12.25 1.26 28.11
CA SER A 137 -12.21 2.71 27.92
C SER A 137 -12.84 3.18 26.60
N VAL A 138 -13.35 4.41 26.63
CA VAL A 138 -13.80 5.12 25.43
C VAL A 138 -13.20 6.51 25.39
N SER A 139 -12.57 6.81 24.26
CA SER A 139 -11.96 8.11 23.96
C SER A 139 -12.75 8.76 22.83
N ALA A 140 -13.41 9.89 23.07
CA ALA A 140 -14.23 10.57 22.08
C ALA A 140 -13.79 12.02 21.88
N ALA A 141 -13.52 12.39 20.63
CA ALA A 141 -13.26 13.75 20.20
C ALA A 141 -14.51 14.32 19.51
N VAL A 142 -15.05 15.40 20.06
CA VAL A 142 -16.34 15.99 19.69
C VAL A 142 -16.12 17.41 19.15
N GLY A 143 -16.30 17.55 17.84
CA GLY A 143 -16.21 18.78 17.06
C GLY A 143 -17.32 18.82 16.00
N PRO A 144 -17.01 19.03 14.71
CA PRO A 144 -18.01 18.98 13.64
C PRO A 144 -18.74 17.64 13.54
N PRO A 145 -20.08 17.61 13.37
CA PRO A 145 -21.02 18.74 13.23
C PRO A 145 -21.69 19.19 14.56
N TYR A 146 -21.23 18.70 15.71
CA TYR A 146 -21.89 18.87 17.02
C TYR A 146 -21.92 20.34 17.46
N GLU A 147 -20.97 21.20 17.04
CA GLU A 147 -20.95 22.61 17.42
C GLU A 147 -22.14 23.42 16.88
N ARG A 148 -22.85 22.90 15.87
CA ARG A 148 -24.03 23.54 15.28
C ARG A 148 -25.33 22.82 15.59
N ALA A 149 -25.28 21.69 16.29
CA ALA A 149 -26.46 20.95 16.69
C ALA A 149 -27.18 21.63 17.86
N SER A 150 -28.48 21.40 17.99
CA SER A 150 -29.21 21.85 19.18
C SER A 150 -28.84 21.01 20.39
N TRP A 151 -28.95 21.60 21.59
CA TRP A 151 -28.75 20.85 22.83
C TRP A 151 -29.68 19.63 22.96
N GLU A 152 -30.92 19.70 22.47
CA GLU A 152 -31.85 18.55 22.47
C GLU A 152 -31.27 17.36 21.69
N THR A 153 -30.69 17.62 20.51
CA THR A 153 -30.05 16.58 19.70
C THR A 153 -28.77 16.08 20.36
N LEU A 154 -27.92 16.97 20.87
CA LEU A 154 -26.69 16.59 21.57
C LEU A 154 -26.98 15.75 22.81
N ARG A 155 -27.98 16.15 23.61
CA ARG A 155 -28.42 15.41 24.78
C ARG A 155 -28.87 14.00 24.41
N THR A 156 -29.60 13.85 23.31
CA THR A 156 -30.04 12.53 22.81
C THR A 156 -28.85 11.63 22.48
N GLU A 157 -27.80 12.17 21.86
CA GLU A 157 -26.57 11.43 21.57
C GLU A 157 -25.80 11.06 22.85
N PHE A 158 -25.64 12.01 23.79
CA PHE A 158 -24.99 11.73 25.08
C PHE A 158 -25.75 10.70 25.90
N ASP A 159 -27.08 10.80 25.99
CA ASP A 159 -27.88 9.84 26.74
C ASP A 159 -27.75 8.44 26.12
N ALA A 160 -27.80 8.33 24.79
CA ALA A 160 -27.59 7.05 24.11
C ALA A 160 -26.19 6.46 24.35
N PHE A 161 -25.15 7.30 24.32
CA PHE A 161 -23.79 6.91 24.66
C PHE A 161 -23.71 6.36 26.09
N PHE A 162 -24.18 7.12 27.08
CA PHE A 162 -24.06 6.75 28.49
C PHE A 162 -24.96 5.57 28.88
N GLU A 163 -26.12 5.42 28.26
CA GLU A 163 -27.00 4.25 28.46
C GLU A 163 -26.43 2.98 27.83
N GLY A 164 -25.65 3.08 26.75
CA GLY A 164 -24.92 1.96 26.16
C GLY A 164 -23.64 1.59 26.92
N ALA A 165 -23.05 2.55 27.65
CA ALA A 165 -21.81 2.37 28.39
C ALA A 165 -21.99 1.57 29.68
N ARG A 166 -21.02 0.72 29.99
CA ARG A 166 -20.95 0.04 31.29
C ARG A 166 -20.65 1.05 32.39
N ASP A 167 -21.11 0.77 33.62
CA ASP A 167 -20.91 1.66 34.77
C ASP A 167 -19.44 1.83 35.17
N ASP A 168 -18.59 0.83 34.90
CA ASP A 168 -17.18 0.77 35.28
C ASP A 168 -16.21 1.36 34.23
N LEU A 169 -16.74 1.97 33.17
CA LEU A 169 -15.96 2.45 32.03
C LEU A 169 -15.20 3.75 32.31
N ASP A 170 -13.95 3.84 31.83
CA ASP A 170 -13.19 5.09 31.77
C ASP A 170 -13.54 5.85 30.47
N VAL A 171 -14.14 7.03 30.61
CA VAL A 171 -14.55 7.86 29.46
C VAL A 171 -13.71 9.13 29.39
N SER A 172 -13.05 9.35 28.26
CA SER A 172 -12.27 10.56 27.98
C SER A 172 -12.95 11.35 26.87
N LEU A 173 -13.58 12.47 27.23
CA LEU A 173 -14.27 13.37 26.28
C LEU A 173 -13.40 14.59 25.98
N LEU A 174 -13.07 14.77 24.70
CA LEU A 174 -12.36 15.91 24.19
C LEU A 174 -13.32 16.78 23.39
N LEU A 175 -13.62 17.98 23.88
CA LEU A 175 -14.55 18.91 23.24
C LEU A 175 -13.80 20.04 22.54
N SER A 176 -14.25 20.45 21.37
CA SER A 176 -13.77 21.72 20.80
C SER A 176 -14.45 22.91 21.49
N ASP A 177 -13.77 24.07 21.56
CA ASP A 177 -14.35 25.31 22.12
C ASP A 177 -15.72 25.66 21.49
N PRO A 178 -15.93 25.55 20.16
CA PRO A 178 -17.24 25.78 19.56
C PRO A 178 -18.34 24.82 20.04
N VAL A 179 -18.00 23.56 20.35
CA VAL A 179 -18.95 22.61 20.96
C VAL A 179 -19.21 23.03 22.40
N LEU A 180 -18.18 23.38 23.16
CA LEU A 180 -18.34 23.81 24.54
C LEU A 180 -19.25 25.04 24.65
N ASP A 181 -19.10 26.01 23.75
CA ASP A 181 -19.92 27.22 23.69
C ASP A 181 -21.41 26.94 23.37
N SER A 182 -21.73 25.80 22.76
CA SER A 182 -23.11 25.39 22.45
C SER A 182 -23.76 24.56 23.56
N LEU A 183 -22.98 24.07 24.52
CA LEU A 183 -23.45 23.26 25.64
C LEU A 183 -23.95 24.15 26.78
N PRO A 184 -25.12 23.85 27.38
CA PRO A 184 -25.61 24.63 28.50
C PRO A 184 -25.04 24.10 29.83
N ASP A 185 -25.25 24.84 30.93
CA ASP A 185 -24.72 24.50 32.26
C ASP A 185 -25.15 23.09 32.72
N GLU A 186 -26.32 22.62 32.30
CA GLU A 186 -26.83 21.28 32.61
C GLU A 186 -25.95 20.15 32.05
N PHE A 187 -25.10 20.41 31.05
CA PHE A 187 -24.15 19.41 30.55
C PHE A 187 -23.20 18.92 31.65
N ARG A 188 -22.75 19.84 32.53
CA ARG A 188 -21.89 19.47 33.65
C ARG A 188 -22.60 18.54 34.63
N GLU A 189 -23.86 18.85 34.94
CA GLU A 189 -24.69 18.00 35.81
C GLU A 189 -24.97 16.64 35.16
N LEU A 190 -25.22 16.62 33.84
CA LEU A 190 -25.40 15.40 33.07
C LEU A 190 -24.19 14.49 33.24
N VAL A 191 -22.98 14.99 32.97
CA VAL A 191 -21.73 14.21 33.08
C VAL A 191 -21.50 13.75 34.52
N ALA A 192 -21.69 14.63 35.50
CA ALA A 192 -21.48 14.30 36.92
C ALA A 192 -22.50 13.29 37.48
N SER A 193 -23.68 13.16 36.86
CA SER A 193 -24.73 12.22 37.28
C SER A 193 -24.48 10.77 36.83
N LYS A 194 -23.55 10.55 35.90
CA LYS A 194 -23.30 9.24 35.30
C LYS A 194 -22.40 8.38 36.20
N PRO A 195 -22.61 7.05 36.24
CA PRO A 195 -21.81 6.14 37.08
C PRO A 195 -20.36 5.97 36.58
N GLN A 196 -20.09 6.26 35.30
CA GLN A 196 -18.79 6.13 34.66
C GLN A 196 -17.75 7.15 35.16
N THR A 197 -16.47 6.80 35.02
CA THR A 197 -15.38 7.75 35.28
C THR A 197 -15.19 8.65 34.06
N VAL A 198 -15.87 9.79 34.03
CA VAL A 198 -15.80 10.73 32.89
C VAL A 198 -14.78 11.84 33.15
N ARG A 199 -13.81 11.99 32.23
CA ARG A 199 -12.87 13.11 32.18
C ARG A 199 -13.17 13.96 30.96
N VAL A 200 -13.26 15.26 31.13
CA VAL A 200 -13.55 16.19 30.02
C VAL A 200 -12.41 17.19 29.85
N ARG A 201 -11.92 17.33 28.63
CA ARG A 201 -10.92 18.33 28.24
C ARG A 201 -11.40 19.13 27.03
N CYS A 202 -10.86 20.32 26.84
CA CYS A 202 -11.17 21.19 25.70
C CYS A 202 -9.94 21.59 24.88
N LEU A 203 -10.18 21.87 23.60
CA LEU A 203 -9.21 22.41 22.64
C LEU A 203 -9.85 23.49 21.75
N PRO A 204 -9.05 24.43 21.21
CA PRO A 204 -9.57 25.53 20.39
C PRO A 204 -10.40 25.10 19.17
N SER A 205 -10.03 23.99 18.52
CA SER A 205 -10.77 23.47 17.37
C SER A 205 -10.45 21.99 17.14
N LEU A 206 -11.42 21.28 16.56
CA LEU A 206 -11.25 19.93 16.06
C LEU A 206 -11.70 19.87 14.59
N PRO A 207 -10.93 19.24 13.69
CA PRO A 207 -11.28 19.16 12.28
C PRO A 207 -12.36 18.11 12.00
N VAL A 208 -12.45 17.07 12.84
CA VAL A 208 -13.36 15.94 12.68
C VAL A 208 -13.71 15.36 14.04
N SER A 209 -14.93 14.84 14.17
CA SER A 209 -15.34 14.07 15.35
C SER A 209 -15.06 12.59 15.12
N PHE A 210 -14.49 11.95 16.13
CA PHE A 210 -14.15 10.54 16.09
C PHE A 210 -14.12 9.96 17.50
N ASP A 211 -14.25 8.65 17.61
CA ASP A 211 -14.11 7.94 18.87
C ASP A 211 -13.29 6.66 18.69
N VAL A 212 -12.73 6.19 19.80
CA VAL A 212 -12.00 4.93 19.90
C VAL A 212 -12.51 4.18 21.11
N VAL A 213 -12.90 2.93 20.90
CA VAL A 213 -13.41 2.02 21.92
C VAL A 213 -12.40 0.90 22.16
N ASP A 214 -11.90 0.81 23.40
CA ASP A 214 -10.92 -0.20 23.87
C ASP A 214 -9.65 -0.32 23.01
N GLY A 215 -9.34 0.66 22.16
CA GLY A 215 -8.28 0.54 21.16
C GLY A 215 -8.52 -0.57 20.12
N THR A 216 -9.76 -1.03 19.97
CA THR A 216 -10.14 -2.11 19.04
C THR A 216 -11.08 -1.66 17.93
N VAL A 217 -11.84 -0.59 18.14
CA VAL A 217 -12.74 -0.02 17.16
C VAL A 217 -12.58 1.49 17.15
N ALA A 218 -12.61 2.09 15.96
CA ALA A 218 -12.64 3.54 15.80
C ALA A 218 -13.82 3.97 14.92
N SER A 219 -14.49 5.05 15.30
CA SER A 219 -15.56 5.68 14.51
C SER A 219 -15.13 7.06 14.04
N VAL A 220 -15.58 7.48 12.86
CA VAL A 220 -15.40 8.85 12.37
C VAL A 220 -16.70 9.37 11.78
N ASP A 221 -17.10 10.56 12.21
CA ASP A 221 -18.28 11.22 11.66
C ASP A 221 -18.02 11.76 10.25
N ILE A 222 -19.00 11.55 9.36
CA ILE A 222 -19.06 12.17 8.04
C ILE A 222 -20.07 13.33 8.14
N PRO A 223 -19.63 14.60 8.13
CA PRO A 223 -20.54 15.74 8.15
C PRO A 223 -21.47 15.75 6.93
N HIS A 224 -22.70 16.24 7.10
CA HIS A 224 -23.66 16.31 6.00
C HIS A 224 -23.25 17.40 4.99
N PRO A 225 -23.22 17.13 3.67
CA PRO A 225 -22.66 18.05 2.66
C PRO A 225 -23.45 19.35 2.50
N GLN A 226 -24.69 19.40 2.98
CA GLN A 226 -25.57 20.57 2.90
C GLN A 226 -26.03 21.10 4.26
N SER A 227 -25.84 20.33 5.35
CA SER A 227 -26.36 20.68 6.67
C SER A 227 -25.20 20.68 7.65
N ALA A 228 -24.76 21.87 8.03
CA ALA A 228 -23.60 22.02 8.90
C ALA A 228 -23.84 21.57 10.36
N ALA A 229 -25.11 21.31 10.72
CA ALA A 229 -25.57 20.88 12.04
C ALA A 229 -25.92 19.38 12.10
N ASP A 230 -25.58 18.61 11.05
CA ASP A 230 -25.97 17.21 10.93
C ASP A 230 -24.85 16.39 10.30
N ARG A 231 -24.91 15.07 10.47
CA ARG A 231 -24.02 14.10 9.80
C ARG A 231 -24.76 13.36 8.69
N PHE A 232 -24.00 12.92 7.70
CA PHE A 232 -24.46 11.98 6.66
C PHE A 232 -24.40 10.53 7.17
N GLY A 233 -23.45 10.25 8.06
CA GLY A 233 -23.24 8.94 8.65
C GLY A 233 -21.94 8.85 9.42
N VAL A 234 -21.59 7.63 9.80
CA VAL A 234 -20.37 7.28 10.53
C VAL A 234 -19.63 6.19 9.77
N VAL A 235 -18.30 6.32 9.69
CA VAL A 235 -17.42 5.22 9.28
C VAL A 235 -16.91 4.54 10.54
N VAL A 236 -17.16 3.25 10.68
CA VAL A 236 -16.63 2.41 11.75
C VAL A 236 -15.54 1.52 11.17
N VAL A 237 -14.37 1.50 11.79
CA VAL A 237 -13.20 0.72 11.35
C VAL A 237 -12.71 -0.17 12.49
N THR A 238 -12.38 -1.42 12.15
CA THR A 238 -11.88 -2.43 13.11
C THR A 238 -10.45 -2.88 12.80
N ASP A 239 -9.85 -2.36 11.73
CA ASP A 239 -8.45 -2.62 11.39
C ASP A 239 -7.53 -2.06 12.47
N ALA A 240 -6.73 -2.94 13.09
CA ALA A 240 -5.87 -2.58 14.22
C ALA A 240 -4.86 -1.47 13.88
N GLY A 241 -4.40 -1.38 12.63
CA GLY A 241 -3.48 -0.33 12.20
C GLY A 241 -4.16 1.04 12.15
N VAL A 242 -5.38 1.10 11.62
CA VAL A 242 -6.20 2.33 11.60
C VAL A 242 -6.62 2.73 13.01
N VAL A 243 -7.07 1.79 13.83
CA VAL A 243 -7.50 2.08 15.21
C VAL A 243 -6.33 2.60 16.05
N ALA A 244 -5.15 1.98 15.95
CA ALA A 244 -3.95 2.45 16.65
C ALA A 244 -3.51 3.86 16.19
N GLU A 245 -3.76 4.21 14.92
CA GLU A 245 -3.54 5.57 14.42
C GLU A 245 -4.48 6.57 15.11
N PHE A 246 -5.79 6.29 15.15
CA PHE A 246 -6.76 7.15 15.84
C PHE A 246 -6.45 7.29 17.33
N ASP A 247 -6.10 6.20 18.00
CA ASP A 247 -5.72 6.23 19.42
C ASP A 247 -4.48 7.12 19.65
N ARG A 248 -3.47 7.02 18.77
CA ARG A 248 -2.29 7.89 18.82
C ARG A 248 -2.65 9.37 18.60
N GLN A 249 -3.52 9.66 17.64
CA GLN A 249 -3.98 11.04 17.39
C GLN A 249 -4.76 11.58 18.58
N PHE A 250 -5.66 10.78 19.16
CA PHE A 250 -6.39 11.16 20.38
C PHE A 250 -5.43 11.45 21.53
N GLY A 251 -4.45 10.57 21.78
CA GLY A 251 -3.46 10.78 22.84
C GLY A 251 -2.65 12.07 22.68
N GLY A 252 -2.29 12.42 21.44
CA GLY A 252 -1.65 13.70 21.12
C GLY A 252 -2.54 14.90 21.45
N LEU A 253 -3.78 14.89 20.92
CA LEU A 253 -4.76 15.95 21.18
C LEU A 253 -5.08 16.08 22.68
N TRP A 254 -5.26 14.95 23.37
CA TRP A 254 -5.56 14.90 24.80
C TRP A 254 -4.44 15.51 25.66
N GLY A 255 -3.18 15.26 25.28
CA GLY A 255 -2.00 15.82 25.95
C GLY A 255 -1.94 17.35 25.90
N ASP A 256 -2.36 17.93 24.76
CA ASP A 256 -2.39 19.39 24.54
C ASP A 256 -3.66 20.06 25.09
N ALA A 257 -4.67 19.28 25.43
CA ALA A 257 -5.98 19.77 25.86
C ALA A 257 -6.04 20.20 27.33
N VAL A 258 -6.92 21.16 27.63
CA VAL A 258 -7.10 21.73 28.97
C VAL A 258 -8.24 21.02 29.71
N PRO A 259 -8.08 20.57 30.97
CA PRO A 259 -9.17 20.02 31.77
C PRO A 259 -10.31 21.01 32.00
N LEU A 260 -11.56 20.57 31.80
CA LEU A 260 -12.75 21.41 31.95
C LEU A 260 -13.33 21.37 33.38
N PHE A 261 -13.23 20.21 34.03
CA PHE A 261 -13.67 20.00 35.42
C PHE A 261 -12.44 19.60 36.24
N GLU A 262 -12.08 20.44 37.21
CA GLU A 262 -11.13 20.07 38.28
C GLU A 262 -11.82 19.26 39.37
#